data_AF-A0A7S1WYV1-F1
#
_entry.id   AF-A0A7S1WYV1-F1
#
_cell.length_a   1.000
_cell.length_b   1.000
_cell.length_c   1.000
_cell.angle_alpha   90.00
_cell.angle_beta   90.00
_cell.angle_gamma   90.00
#
_symmetry.space_group_name_H-M   'P 1'
#
loop_
_entity.id
_entity.type
_entity.pdbx_description
1 polymer ?
#
loop_
_entity_poly.entity_id
_entity_poly.type
_entity_poly.pdbx_seq_one_letter_code
_entity_poly.pdbx_strand_id
1 'polypeptide(L)'
;MVKGGYSQILEGLARGLDIRKGCPVAEIRHGGDGVTVVTAGGEEVAGDAVLVTAPLGVLKAGSIAFSPPLPDWKTDAVGRLGFGDLNKVILEFDEAFWNPELDFFGAAVGGCTPGEDPSAVRGRCFMFWNLHRFSGAPVVGTLLSGASARAAEGESDAALQAAAMALLERIHPDADVPKPRACHVSRWGSEPFTRGSYSFVA
;
A
#
# COMPACT_ATOMS: atom_id res chain seq x y z
N MET A 1 -12.19 3.87 -11.51
CA MET A 1 -11.65 4.38 -10.24
C MET A 1 -12.63 5.36 -9.60
N VAL A 2 -12.49 5.66 -8.30
CA VAL A 2 -13.34 6.63 -7.58
C VAL A 2 -12.81 8.05 -7.79
N LYS A 3 -13.58 8.90 -8.47
CA LYS A 3 -13.25 10.32 -8.64
C LYS A 3 -13.22 11.02 -7.28
N GLY A 4 -12.16 11.79 -7.00
CA GLY A 4 -11.94 12.39 -5.68
C GLY A 4 -11.34 11.44 -4.63
N GLY A 5 -11.04 10.19 -5.00
CA GLY A 5 -10.38 9.21 -4.13
C GLY A 5 -11.31 8.55 -3.11
N TYR A 6 -10.88 7.42 -2.53
CA TYR A 6 -11.64 6.71 -1.49
C TYR A 6 -11.69 7.46 -0.14
N SER A 7 -10.80 8.43 0.09
CA SER A 7 -10.75 9.21 1.33
C SER A 7 -12.06 9.93 1.64
N GLN A 8 -12.76 10.44 0.62
CA GLN A 8 -14.06 11.11 0.80
C GLN A 8 -15.12 10.22 1.48
N ILE A 9 -15.07 8.91 1.23
CA ILE A 9 -15.99 7.94 1.83
C ILE A 9 -15.61 7.76 3.30
N LEU A 10 -14.31 7.60 3.59
CA LEU A 10 -13.80 7.45 4.95
C LEU A 10 -14.06 8.69 5.79
N GLU A 11 -13.81 9.88 5.25
CA GLU A 11 -14.13 11.17 5.89
C GLU A 11 -15.62 11.29 6.15
N GLY A 12 -16.46 10.85 5.20
CA GLY A 12 -17.90 10.83 5.36
C GLY A 12 -18.38 9.93 6.50
N LEU A 13 -17.82 8.72 6.60
CA LEU A 13 -18.12 7.76 7.66
C LEU A 13 -17.58 8.17 9.02
N ALA A 14 -16.47 8.93 9.06
CA ALA A 14 -15.83 9.39 10.28
C ALA A 14 -16.58 10.53 10.99
N ARG A 15 -17.49 11.23 10.31
CA ARG A 15 -18.18 12.40 10.87
C ARG A 15 -19.02 12.03 12.09
N GLY A 16 -18.82 12.77 13.18
CA GLY A 16 -19.57 12.60 14.43
C GLY A 16 -19.11 11.42 15.30
N LEU A 17 -18.06 10.70 14.90
CA LEU A 17 -17.46 9.63 15.70
C LEU A 17 -16.33 10.18 16.60
N ASP A 18 -16.16 9.58 17.78
CA ASP A 18 -14.98 9.80 18.63
C ASP A 18 -13.81 8.98 18.07
N ILE A 19 -12.93 9.63 17.30
CA ILE A 19 -11.76 9.00 16.68
C ILE A 19 -10.50 9.56 17.30
N ARG A 20 -9.79 8.72 18.06
CA ARG A 20 -8.50 9.06 18.67
C ARG A 20 -7.36 8.66 17.74
N LYS A 21 -6.62 9.65 17.23
CA LYS A 21 -5.43 9.47 16.39
C LYS A 21 -4.17 9.54 17.24
N GLY A 22 -3.08 8.93 16.79
CA GLY A 22 -1.83 8.93 17.55
C GLY A 22 -1.87 8.06 18.81
N CYS A 23 -2.85 7.14 18.88
CA CYS A 23 -3.04 6.21 20.00
C CYS A 23 -2.84 4.74 19.54
N PRO A 24 -1.62 4.31 19.18
CA PRO A 24 -1.38 2.89 18.85
C PRO A 24 -1.78 1.99 20.02
N VAL A 25 -2.57 0.96 19.76
CA VAL A 25 -2.89 -0.06 20.78
C VAL A 25 -1.70 -1.00 20.95
N ALA A 26 -1.29 -1.22 22.19
CA ALA A 26 -0.18 -2.12 22.54
C ALA A 26 -0.67 -3.42 23.21
N GLU A 27 -1.73 -3.34 24.03
CA GLU A 27 -2.31 -4.50 24.72
C GLU A 27 -3.83 -4.40 24.76
N ILE A 28 -4.49 -5.56 24.66
CA ILE A 28 -5.93 -5.71 24.88
C ILE A 28 -6.11 -6.77 25.97
N ARG A 29 -6.65 -6.35 27.11
CA ARG A 29 -7.05 -7.23 28.21
C ARG A 29 -8.55 -7.47 28.10
N HIS A 30 -9.00 -8.72 28.20
CA HIS A 30 -10.42 -9.05 28.09
C HIS A 30 -10.82 -10.20 29.01
N GLY A 31 -12.05 -10.17 29.53
CA GLY A 31 -12.54 -11.18 30.47
C GLY A 31 -14.04 -11.09 30.69
N GLY A 32 -14.52 -11.74 31.76
CA GLY A 32 -15.95 -11.76 32.10
C GLY A 32 -16.53 -10.38 32.46
N ASP A 33 -15.68 -9.47 32.92
CA ASP A 33 -16.06 -8.13 33.38
C ASP A 33 -15.85 -7.02 32.33
N GLY A 34 -15.57 -7.38 31.06
CA GLY A 34 -15.37 -6.44 29.96
C GLY A 34 -13.96 -6.46 29.36
N VAL A 35 -13.55 -5.33 28.81
CA VAL A 35 -12.27 -5.14 28.11
C VAL A 35 -11.54 -3.88 28.57
N THR A 36 -10.20 -3.93 28.58
CA THR A 36 -9.32 -2.78 28.76
C THR A 36 -8.32 -2.74 27.61
N VAL A 37 -8.32 -1.65 26.86
CA VAL A 37 -7.37 -1.37 25.78
C VAL A 37 -6.27 -0.48 26.33
N VAL A 38 -5.01 -0.91 26.21
CA VAL A 38 -3.84 -0.14 26.63
C VAL A 38 -3.10 0.36 25.41
N THR A 39 -2.90 1.67 25.32
CA THR A 39 -2.13 2.28 24.24
C THR A 39 -0.62 2.18 24.49
N ALA A 40 0.18 2.33 23.45
CA ALA A 40 1.64 2.42 23.56
C ALA A 40 2.11 3.61 24.42
N GLY A 41 1.26 4.63 24.60
CA GLY A 41 1.51 5.75 25.51
C GLY A 41 1.12 5.49 26.97
N GLY A 42 0.60 4.31 27.29
CA GLY A 42 0.16 3.93 28.64
C GLY A 42 -1.26 4.39 29.01
N GLU A 43 -2.01 5.02 28.10
CA GLU A 43 -3.42 5.31 28.31
C GLU A 43 -4.23 4.01 28.33
N GLU A 44 -5.11 3.86 29.32
CA GLU A 44 -6.05 2.74 29.41
C GLU A 44 -7.48 3.21 29.11
N VAL A 45 -8.18 2.45 28.26
CA VAL A 45 -9.58 2.69 27.89
C VAL A 45 -10.38 1.43 28.20
N ALA A 46 -11.33 1.53 29.13
CA ALA A 46 -12.23 0.44 29.50
C ALA A 46 -13.51 0.46 28.65
N GLY A 47 -14.09 -0.71 28.42
CA GLY A 47 -15.40 -0.86 27.76
C GLY A 47 -15.98 -2.26 27.92
N ASP A 48 -17.21 -2.46 27.46
CA ASP A 48 -17.88 -3.77 27.53
C ASP A 48 -17.40 -4.74 26.43
N ALA A 49 -16.93 -4.20 25.30
CA ALA A 49 -16.48 -4.98 24.14
C ALA A 49 -15.41 -4.24 23.33
N VAL A 50 -14.62 -5.00 22.56
CA VAL A 50 -13.60 -4.48 21.62
C VAL A 50 -13.77 -5.12 20.24
N LEU A 51 -13.71 -4.29 19.19
CA LEU A 51 -13.63 -4.73 17.80
C LEU A 51 -12.24 -4.41 17.25
N VAL A 52 -11.49 -5.45 16.89
CA VAL A 52 -10.15 -5.30 16.31
C VAL A 52 -10.23 -5.34 14.79
N THR A 53 -9.91 -4.23 14.14
CA THR A 53 -9.83 -4.10 12.67
C THR A 53 -8.40 -3.87 12.19
N ALA A 54 -7.40 -4.25 13.00
CA ALA A 54 -5.99 -4.14 12.63
C ALA A 54 -5.68 -5.02 11.39
N PRO A 55 -4.85 -4.56 10.45
CA PRO A 55 -4.46 -5.36 9.29
C PRO A 55 -3.83 -6.70 9.66
N LEU A 56 -3.98 -7.72 8.81
CA LEU A 56 -3.40 -9.05 9.04
C LEU A 56 -1.88 -8.99 9.23
N GLY A 57 -1.17 -8.09 8.52
CA GLY A 57 0.26 -7.86 8.72
C GLY A 57 0.63 -7.43 10.15
N VAL A 58 -0.20 -6.61 10.79
CA VAL A 58 -0.04 -6.19 12.19
C VAL A 58 -0.27 -7.36 13.16
N LEU A 59 -1.30 -8.17 12.90
CA LEU A 59 -1.58 -9.38 13.71
C LEU A 59 -0.45 -10.41 13.60
N LYS A 60 0.08 -10.63 12.38
CA LYS A 60 1.23 -11.51 12.15
C LYS A 60 2.50 -11.03 12.85
N ALA A 61 2.69 -9.71 12.95
CA ALA A 61 3.83 -9.13 13.64
C ALA A 61 3.71 -9.17 15.17
N GLY A 62 2.55 -9.59 15.72
CA GLY A 62 2.32 -9.63 17.16
C GLY A 62 2.41 -8.26 17.84
N SER A 63 2.12 -7.18 17.10
CA SER A 63 2.29 -5.80 17.62
C SER A 63 1.24 -5.41 18.66
N ILE A 64 0.19 -6.21 18.82
CA ILE A 64 -0.85 -6.06 19.86
C ILE A 64 -0.83 -7.32 20.72
N ALA A 65 -0.54 -7.16 22.02
CA ALA A 65 -0.65 -8.23 22.98
C ALA A 65 -2.11 -8.48 23.35
N PHE A 66 -2.51 -9.75 23.50
CA PHE A 66 -3.84 -10.13 23.98
C PHE A 66 -3.70 -10.87 25.32
N SER A 67 -4.52 -10.48 26.30
CA SER A 67 -4.54 -11.08 27.64
C SER A 67 -5.99 -11.39 28.05
N PRO A 68 -6.41 -12.66 28.10
CA PRO A 68 -5.63 -13.86 27.76
C PRO A 68 -5.25 -13.91 26.27
N PRO A 69 -4.25 -14.73 25.89
CA PRO A 69 -3.86 -14.88 24.48
C PRO A 69 -5.01 -15.32 23.58
N LEU A 70 -4.91 -14.97 22.29
CA LEU A 70 -5.82 -15.51 21.28
C LEU A 70 -5.72 -17.04 21.24
N PRO A 71 -6.84 -17.76 21.03
CA PRO A 71 -6.83 -19.22 21.00
C PRO A 71 -6.04 -19.75 19.78
N ASP A 72 -5.47 -20.94 19.91
CA ASP A 72 -4.57 -21.54 18.92
C ASP A 72 -5.17 -21.57 17.49
N TRP A 73 -6.46 -21.92 17.36
CA TRP A 73 -7.11 -21.94 16.04
C TRP A 73 -7.10 -20.57 15.34
N LYS A 74 -7.07 -19.47 16.10
CA LYS A 74 -7.03 -18.11 15.57
C LYS A 74 -5.62 -17.73 15.16
N THR A 75 -4.63 -18.02 15.99
CA THR A 75 -3.22 -17.74 15.69
C THR A 75 -2.74 -18.59 14.51
N ASP A 76 -3.18 -19.86 14.41
CA ASP A 76 -2.95 -20.73 13.26
C ASP A 76 -3.55 -20.17 11.98
N ALA A 77 -4.79 -19.68 12.02
CA ALA A 77 -5.44 -19.07 10.86
C ALA A 77 -4.69 -17.81 10.40
N VAL A 78 -4.26 -16.96 11.35
CA VAL A 78 -3.40 -15.79 11.08
C VAL A 78 -2.07 -16.22 10.47
N GLY A 79 -1.45 -17.30 10.97
CA GLY A 79 -0.18 -17.83 10.48
C GLY A 79 -0.27 -18.32 9.03
N ARG A 80 -1.33 -19.06 8.69
CA ARG A 80 -1.51 -19.72 7.38
C ARG A 80 -1.87 -18.78 6.24
N LEU A 81 -2.57 -17.69 6.50
CA LEU A 81 -2.87 -16.71 5.44
C LEU A 81 -1.61 -15.95 5.03
N GLY A 82 -1.46 -15.68 3.74
CA GLY A 82 -0.46 -14.75 3.25
C GLY A 82 -0.92 -13.29 3.43
N PHE A 83 0.02 -12.38 3.64
CA PHE A 83 -0.26 -10.94 3.54
C PHE A 83 0.71 -10.34 2.52
N GLY A 84 0.15 -9.97 1.37
CA GLY A 84 0.89 -9.57 0.19
C GLY A 84 1.49 -8.18 0.33
N ASP A 85 2.33 -7.85 -0.65
CA ASP A 85 2.95 -6.54 -0.76
C ASP A 85 2.83 -6.03 -2.20
N LEU A 86 2.37 -4.79 -2.32
CA LEU A 86 2.17 -4.09 -3.58
C LEU A 86 2.33 -2.60 -3.34
N ASN A 87 3.28 -2.00 -4.05
CA ASN A 87 3.57 -0.59 -3.97
C ASN A 87 3.25 0.14 -5.27
N LYS A 88 3.12 1.46 -5.17
CA LYS A 88 2.73 2.35 -6.26
C LYS A 88 3.81 3.41 -6.43
N VAL A 89 4.13 3.73 -7.67
CA VAL A 89 4.88 4.94 -8.04
C VAL A 89 3.91 5.84 -8.80
N ILE A 90 3.60 7.02 -8.26
CA ILE A 90 2.70 8.01 -8.87
C ILE A 90 3.55 9.15 -9.41
N LEU A 91 3.34 9.51 -10.67
CA LEU A 91 4.08 10.56 -11.36
C LEU A 91 3.10 11.60 -11.90
N GLU A 92 3.35 12.85 -11.55
CA GLU A 92 2.61 14.01 -12.07
C GLU A 92 3.50 14.79 -13.04
N PHE A 93 2.93 15.21 -14.16
CA PHE A 93 3.60 15.98 -15.21
C PHE A 93 2.87 17.31 -15.44
N ASP A 94 3.53 18.23 -16.16
CA ASP A 94 2.91 19.49 -16.58
C ASP A 94 1.84 19.25 -17.66
N GLU A 95 2.09 18.31 -18.58
CA GLU A 95 1.18 17.92 -19.65
C GLU A 95 1.18 16.40 -19.86
N ALA A 96 0.06 15.86 -20.37
CA ALA A 96 -0.05 14.45 -20.69
C ALA A 96 0.60 14.17 -22.04
N PHE A 97 1.72 13.45 -22.05
CA PHE A 97 2.43 13.04 -23.28
C PHE A 97 1.92 11.70 -23.85
N TRP A 98 1.04 11.00 -23.12
CA TRP A 98 0.42 9.74 -23.52
C TRP A 98 -0.97 9.97 -24.12
N ASN A 99 -1.52 8.94 -24.78
CA ASN A 99 -2.89 8.99 -25.29
C ASN A 99 -3.91 9.06 -24.12
N PRO A 100 -4.69 10.14 -23.98
CA PRO A 100 -5.63 10.34 -22.87
C PRO A 100 -6.85 9.40 -22.92
N GLU A 101 -7.07 8.70 -24.03
CA GLU A 101 -8.14 7.69 -24.19
C GLU A 101 -7.75 6.31 -23.63
N LEU A 102 -6.46 6.05 -23.37
CA LEU A 102 -6.02 4.78 -22.79
C LEU A 102 -6.14 4.83 -21.27
N ASP A 103 -6.85 3.85 -20.70
CA ASP A 103 -6.93 3.67 -19.24
C ASP A 103 -5.65 3.02 -18.68
N PHE A 104 -5.05 2.10 -19.44
CA PHE A 104 -3.83 1.38 -19.06
C PHE A 104 -2.92 1.19 -20.27
N PHE A 105 -1.62 1.17 -20.00
CA PHE A 105 -0.58 0.81 -20.97
C PHE A 105 0.62 0.20 -20.25
N GLY A 106 1.52 -0.45 -20.96
CA GLY A 106 2.66 -1.12 -20.34
C GLY A 106 3.51 -1.86 -21.35
N ALA A 107 4.57 -2.50 -20.87
CA ALA A 107 5.41 -3.38 -21.68
C ALA A 107 5.52 -4.75 -21.03
N ALA A 108 5.47 -5.81 -21.84
CA ALA A 108 5.49 -7.20 -21.38
C ALA A 108 6.72 -7.56 -20.52
N VAL A 109 7.81 -6.81 -20.64
CA VAL A 109 9.05 -6.97 -19.86
C VAL A 109 9.44 -5.64 -19.21
N GLY A 110 8.46 -4.96 -18.59
CA GLY A 110 8.51 -3.57 -18.12
C GLY A 110 9.80 -3.16 -17.41
N GLY A 111 10.25 -3.91 -16.43
CA GLY A 111 11.42 -3.57 -15.61
C GLY A 111 12.72 -4.29 -15.94
N CYS A 112 12.79 -5.08 -17.02
CA CYS A 112 13.98 -5.88 -17.33
C CYS A 112 14.93 -5.12 -18.26
N THR A 113 16.16 -4.94 -17.78
CA THR A 113 17.29 -4.51 -18.59
C THR A 113 17.94 -5.71 -19.31
N PRO A 114 18.69 -5.49 -20.40
CA PRO A 114 19.41 -6.56 -21.07
C PRO A 114 20.36 -7.29 -20.10
N GLY A 115 20.17 -8.61 -19.95
CA GLY A 115 20.99 -9.46 -19.08
C GLY A 115 20.38 -9.76 -17.70
N GLU A 116 19.27 -9.11 -17.33
CA GLU A 116 18.49 -9.51 -16.15
C GLU A 116 17.56 -10.69 -16.45
N ASP A 117 17.28 -11.52 -15.44
CA ASP A 117 16.23 -12.54 -15.54
C ASP A 117 14.84 -11.87 -15.49
N PRO A 118 14.03 -11.94 -16.56
CA PRO A 118 12.69 -11.37 -16.57
C PRO A 118 11.81 -11.88 -15.43
N SER A 119 12.03 -13.10 -14.95
CA SER A 119 11.24 -13.70 -13.87
C SER A 119 11.42 -12.97 -12.53
N ALA A 120 12.61 -12.40 -12.30
CA ALA A 120 12.97 -11.68 -11.08
C ALA A 120 12.38 -10.26 -11.04
N VAL A 121 12.15 -9.65 -12.21
CA VAL A 121 11.75 -8.23 -12.34
C VAL A 121 10.38 -8.02 -12.99
N ARG A 122 9.64 -9.10 -13.30
CA ARG A 122 8.30 -9.04 -13.92
C ARG A 122 7.28 -8.21 -13.14
N GLY A 123 7.49 -8.03 -11.83
CA GLY A 123 6.63 -7.23 -10.97
C GLY A 123 6.99 -5.74 -10.95
N ARG A 124 8.08 -5.32 -11.61
CA ARG A 124 8.58 -3.94 -11.59
C ARG A 124 8.00 -3.14 -12.75
N CYS A 125 7.21 -2.14 -12.42
CA CYS A 125 6.60 -1.19 -13.35
C CYS A 125 5.83 -1.83 -14.52
N PHE A 126 5.23 -3.00 -14.32
CA PHE A 126 4.71 -3.84 -15.41
C PHE A 126 3.49 -3.24 -16.14
N MET A 127 2.80 -2.28 -15.50
CA MET A 127 1.63 -1.60 -16.03
C MET A 127 1.62 -0.16 -15.52
N PHE A 128 1.21 0.77 -16.38
CA PHE A 128 0.85 2.13 -16.05
C PHE A 128 -0.67 2.30 -16.12
N TRP A 129 -1.23 2.96 -15.11
CA TRP A 129 -2.60 3.45 -15.13
C TRP A 129 -2.63 4.93 -15.52
N ASN A 130 -3.59 5.33 -16.34
CA ASN A 130 -3.83 6.73 -16.62
C ASN A 130 -4.78 7.29 -15.57
N LEU A 131 -4.28 8.16 -14.68
CA LEU A 131 -5.10 8.78 -13.63
C LEU A 131 -5.74 10.10 -14.09
N HIS A 132 -5.40 10.61 -15.27
CA HIS A 132 -5.79 11.93 -15.78
C HIS A 132 -7.30 12.18 -15.69
N ARG A 133 -8.13 11.24 -16.18
CA ARG A 133 -9.60 11.37 -16.16
C ARG A 133 -10.20 11.43 -14.76
N PHE A 134 -9.49 10.91 -13.76
CA PHE A 134 -9.98 10.76 -12.39
C PHE A 134 -9.45 11.85 -11.46
N SER A 135 -8.21 12.31 -11.68
CA SER A 135 -7.59 13.42 -10.94
C SER A 135 -7.88 14.79 -11.55
N GLY A 136 -8.14 14.87 -12.86
CA GLY A 136 -8.17 16.12 -13.61
C GLY A 136 -6.79 16.75 -13.84
N ALA A 137 -5.71 16.00 -13.56
CA ALA A 137 -4.31 16.45 -13.67
C ALA A 137 -3.49 15.39 -14.44
N PRO A 138 -2.43 15.76 -15.19
CA PRO A 138 -1.59 14.83 -15.96
C PRO A 138 -0.80 13.86 -15.07
N VAL A 139 -1.49 12.84 -14.58
CA VAL A 139 -0.96 11.88 -13.61
C VAL A 139 -1.05 10.48 -14.20
N VAL A 140 0.08 9.79 -14.15
CA VAL A 140 0.17 8.35 -14.39
C VAL A 140 0.69 7.70 -13.12
N GLY A 141 0.53 6.40 -13.00
CA GLY A 141 1.29 5.68 -12.00
C GLY A 141 1.42 4.22 -12.37
N THR A 142 2.34 3.57 -11.69
CA THR A 142 2.74 2.21 -11.98
C THR A 142 2.82 1.39 -10.70
N LEU A 143 2.87 0.08 -10.88
CA LEU A 143 2.80 -0.90 -9.81
C LEU A 143 4.13 -1.64 -9.64
N LEU A 144 4.45 -1.91 -8.38
CA LEU A 144 5.51 -2.79 -7.93
C LEU A 144 4.84 -3.96 -7.23
N SER A 145 5.07 -5.18 -7.69
CA SER A 145 4.42 -6.39 -7.16
C SER A 145 5.41 -7.53 -6.90
N GLY A 146 5.02 -8.46 -6.03
CA GLY A 146 5.79 -9.67 -5.77
C GLY A 146 7.18 -9.38 -5.21
N ALA A 147 8.22 -9.99 -5.81
CA ALA A 147 9.60 -9.76 -5.39
C ALA A 147 10.04 -8.31 -5.58
N SER A 148 9.55 -7.63 -6.62
CA SER A 148 9.87 -6.24 -6.90
C SER A 148 9.28 -5.28 -5.87
N ALA A 149 8.08 -5.57 -5.33
CA ALA A 149 7.51 -4.77 -4.23
C ALA A 149 8.38 -4.82 -2.98
N ARG A 150 8.78 -6.03 -2.57
CA ARG A 150 9.62 -6.25 -1.39
C ARG A 150 11.00 -5.63 -1.53
N ALA A 151 11.60 -5.68 -2.72
CA ALA A 151 12.88 -5.03 -2.97
C ALA A 151 12.76 -3.50 -2.89
N ALA A 152 11.68 -2.95 -3.46
CA ALA A 152 11.44 -1.51 -3.52
C ALA A 152 11.29 -0.84 -2.14
N GLU A 153 10.90 -1.58 -1.11
CA GLU A 153 10.86 -1.09 0.28
C GLU A 153 12.22 -0.52 0.73
N GLY A 154 13.34 -1.08 0.25
CA GLY A 154 14.70 -0.63 0.54
C GLY A 154 15.33 0.28 -0.52
N GLU A 155 14.63 0.56 -1.63
CA GLU A 155 15.12 1.42 -2.71
C GLU A 155 14.75 2.89 -2.45
N SER A 156 15.50 3.84 -3.03
CA SER A 156 15.16 5.27 -2.94
C SER A 156 14.05 5.64 -3.91
N ASP A 157 13.27 6.68 -3.57
CA ASP A 157 12.22 7.22 -4.45
C ASP A 157 12.78 7.64 -5.81
N ALA A 158 13.99 8.21 -5.83
CA ALA A 158 14.68 8.61 -7.05
C ALA A 158 15.00 7.41 -7.96
N ALA A 159 15.43 6.27 -7.40
CA ALA A 159 15.73 5.07 -8.16
C ALA A 159 14.46 4.45 -8.76
N LEU A 160 13.37 4.41 -7.98
CA LEU A 160 12.07 3.89 -8.43
C LEU A 160 11.42 4.81 -9.47
N GLN A 161 11.53 6.14 -9.29
CA GLN A 161 11.13 7.12 -10.29
C GLN A 161 11.92 6.94 -11.59
N ALA A 162 13.25 6.82 -11.51
CA ALA A 162 14.09 6.64 -12.69
C ALA A 162 13.74 5.36 -13.45
N ALA A 163 13.47 4.26 -12.75
CA ALA A 163 13.03 3.01 -13.35
C ALA A 163 11.66 3.15 -14.06
N ALA A 164 10.71 3.88 -13.46
CA ALA A 164 9.43 4.16 -14.09
C ALA A 164 9.59 5.06 -15.34
N MET A 165 10.42 6.10 -15.26
CA MET A 165 10.69 7.01 -16.39
C MET A 165 11.35 6.31 -17.58
N ALA A 166 12.37 5.48 -17.32
CA ALA A 166 13.03 4.70 -18.37
C ALA A 166 12.05 3.79 -19.13
N LEU A 167 11.04 3.26 -18.43
CA LEU A 167 10.00 2.47 -19.07
C LEU A 167 9.01 3.33 -19.87
N LEU A 168 8.64 4.52 -19.37
CA LEU A 168 7.79 5.46 -20.11
C LEU A 168 8.45 5.90 -21.43
N GLU A 169 9.74 6.23 -21.40
CA GLU A 169 10.54 6.55 -22.60
C GLU A 169 10.54 5.38 -23.60
N ARG A 170 10.65 4.14 -23.12
CA ARG A 170 10.61 2.95 -23.98
C ARG A 170 9.22 2.69 -24.59
N ILE A 171 8.15 2.98 -23.86
CA ILE A 171 6.77 2.80 -24.35
C ILE A 171 6.39 3.90 -25.35
N HIS A 172 6.97 5.10 -25.20
CA HIS A 172 6.69 6.27 -26.02
C HIS A 172 7.94 6.78 -26.74
N PRO A 173 8.56 5.99 -27.65
CA PRO A 173 9.82 6.34 -28.29
C PRO A 173 9.75 7.59 -29.17
N ASP A 174 8.55 7.93 -29.66
CA ASP A 174 8.32 9.09 -30.52
C ASP A 174 7.91 10.35 -29.74
N ALA A 175 7.80 10.27 -28.40
CA ALA A 175 7.45 11.39 -27.54
C ALA A 175 8.68 11.92 -26.80
N ASP A 176 8.77 13.25 -26.66
CA ASP A 176 9.69 13.88 -25.72
C ASP A 176 9.09 13.76 -24.31
N VAL A 177 9.42 12.67 -23.61
CA VAL A 177 8.87 12.37 -22.28
C VAL A 177 9.44 13.35 -21.25
N PRO A 178 8.63 14.29 -20.71
CA PRO A 178 9.13 15.31 -19.79
C PRO A 178 9.48 14.69 -18.43
N LYS A 179 10.29 15.39 -17.64
CA LYS A 179 10.50 15.02 -16.24
C LYS A 179 9.21 15.22 -15.44
N PRO A 180 8.88 14.34 -14.48
CA PRO A 180 7.73 14.53 -13.63
C PRO A 180 7.97 15.72 -12.68
N ARG A 181 6.94 16.52 -12.48
CA ARG A 181 6.89 17.63 -11.52
C ARG A 181 6.82 17.14 -10.08
N ALA A 182 6.19 15.98 -9.88
CA ALA A 182 6.12 15.32 -8.58
C ALA A 182 6.16 13.79 -8.74
N CYS A 183 6.73 13.12 -7.73
CA CYS A 183 6.75 11.68 -7.60
C CYS A 183 6.35 11.29 -6.18
N HIS A 184 5.51 10.26 -6.04
CA HIS A 184 5.20 9.66 -4.76
C HIS A 184 5.30 8.14 -4.84
N VAL A 185 6.03 7.54 -3.91
CA VAL A 185 6.21 6.10 -3.80
C VAL A 185 5.61 5.60 -2.49
N SER A 186 4.72 4.61 -2.56
CA SER A 186 4.21 3.95 -1.36
C SER A 186 5.17 2.90 -0.83
N ARG A 187 5.14 2.66 0.50
CA ARG A 187 5.90 1.64 1.21
C ARG A 187 5.03 0.91 2.23
N TRP A 188 4.05 0.16 1.71
CA TRP A 188 3.03 -0.47 2.55
C TRP A 188 3.58 -1.61 3.40
N GLY A 189 4.61 -2.30 2.91
CA GLY A 189 5.30 -3.39 3.61
C GLY A 189 6.07 -2.91 4.83
N SER A 190 6.76 -1.77 4.71
CA SER A 190 7.52 -1.18 5.83
C SER A 190 6.68 -0.37 6.81
N GLU A 191 5.50 0.10 6.39
CA GLU A 191 4.61 0.90 7.24
C GLU A 191 4.11 0.08 8.46
N PRO A 192 4.48 0.48 9.70
CA PRO A 192 4.25 -0.34 10.90
C PRO A 192 2.79 -0.66 11.21
N PHE A 193 1.85 0.17 10.75
CA PHE A 193 0.41 -0.01 11.02
C PHE A 193 -0.36 -0.73 9.90
N THR A 194 0.31 -1.10 8.81
CA THR A 194 -0.27 -1.93 7.74
C THR A 194 0.52 -3.21 7.52
N ARG A 195 1.86 -3.11 7.40
CA ARG A 195 2.80 -4.22 7.17
C ARG A 195 2.49 -5.08 5.95
N GLY A 196 2.04 -4.44 4.87
CA GLY A 196 1.65 -5.08 3.62
C GLY A 196 0.41 -4.42 3.01
N SER A 197 -0.09 -5.01 1.94
CA SER A 197 -1.20 -4.49 1.15
C SER A 197 -2.53 -5.20 1.43
N TYR A 198 -2.63 -6.50 1.09
CA TYR A 198 -3.86 -7.29 1.25
C TYR A 198 -3.58 -8.78 1.42
N SER A 199 -4.52 -9.50 2.02
CA SER A 199 -4.39 -10.94 2.29
C SER A 199 -4.55 -11.81 1.05
N PHE A 200 -3.93 -12.99 1.06
CA PHE A 200 -4.11 -14.05 0.05
C PHE A 200 -4.03 -15.44 0.69
N VAL A 201 -4.46 -16.47 -0.03
CA VAL A 201 -4.26 -17.88 0.38
C VAL A 201 -2.84 -18.26 -0.02
N ALA A 202 -1.99 -18.52 0.99
CA ALA A 202 -0.59 -18.88 0.78
C ALA A 202 -0.39 -20.31 0.28
#